data_AF-A0A7C9DSQ7-F1
#
_entry.id   AF-A0A7C9DSQ7-F1
#
_cell.length_a   1.000
_cell.length_b   1.000
_cell.length_c   1.000
_cell.angle_alpha   90.00
_cell.angle_beta   90.00
_cell.angle_gamma   90.00
#
_symmetry.space_group_name_H-M   'P 1'
#
loop_
_entity.id
_entity.type
_entity.pdbx_description
1 polymer ?
#
loop_
_entity_poly.entity_id
_entity_poly.type
_entity_poly.pdbx_seq_one_letter_code
_entity_poly.pdbx_strand_id
1 'polypeptide(L)'
;MYSNPGEEYQIEGSFSNRCCTVYDAMTREVVAEIRRKVDASANVVLGKDVFSLLVKPGFDAAFAMGLVLVLDQISEGLVEVLSSGESDSSSNGPDPTSPVGAHLDAH
;
A
#
# COMPACT_ATOMS: atom_id res chain seq x y z
N MET A 1 -10.76 -24.71 26.16
CA MET A 1 -9.47 -24.35 25.54
C MET A 1 -9.52 -24.86 24.10
N TYR A 2 -9.78 -23.99 23.13
CA TYR A 2 -9.72 -24.36 21.71
C TYR A 2 -8.24 -24.40 21.29
N SER A 3 -7.50 -25.35 21.83
CA SER A 3 -6.24 -25.79 21.25
C SER A 3 -6.56 -26.87 20.25
N ASN A 4 -7.28 -26.50 19.18
CA ASN A 4 -7.05 -27.21 17.94
C ASN A 4 -5.58 -26.92 17.61
N PRO A 5 -4.76 -27.92 17.24
CA PRO A 5 -3.54 -27.65 16.50
C PRO A 5 -3.97 -27.15 15.11
N GLY A 6 -4.61 -25.97 15.11
CA GLY A 6 -5.26 -25.38 13.95
C GLY A 6 -4.19 -25.14 12.91
N GLU A 7 -4.57 -25.39 11.65
CA GLU A 7 -3.74 -25.10 10.50
C GLU A 7 -3.28 -23.65 10.59
N GLU A 8 -1.99 -23.46 10.86
CA GLU A 8 -1.37 -22.16 11.01
C GLU A 8 -0.65 -21.83 9.71
N TYR A 9 -0.83 -20.60 9.24
CA TYR A 9 -0.20 -20.13 8.01
C TYR A 9 0.68 -18.93 8.28
N GLN A 10 1.88 -18.96 7.71
CA GLN A 10 2.80 -17.84 7.74
C GLN A 10 2.78 -17.15 6.38
N ILE A 11 2.65 -15.82 6.38
CA ILE A 11 2.66 -15.01 5.17
C ILE A 11 3.94 -14.17 5.17
N GLU A 12 4.72 -14.27 4.11
CA GLU A 12 5.95 -13.48 3.94
C GLU A 12 5.88 -12.66 2.64
N GLY A 13 6.68 -11.59 2.55
CA GLY A 13 6.77 -10.73 1.36
C GLY A 13 6.01 -9.40 1.50
N SER A 14 5.80 -8.71 0.38
CA SER A 14 5.13 -7.41 0.33
C SER A 14 3.84 -7.47 -0.47
N PHE A 15 2.73 -7.27 0.23
CA PHE A 15 1.41 -7.35 -0.39
C PHE A 15 1.13 -6.15 -1.30
N SER A 16 1.61 -4.95 -0.93
CA SER A 16 1.54 -3.74 -1.75
C SER A 16 2.25 -3.92 -3.10
N ASN A 17 3.32 -4.73 -3.13
CA ASN A 17 4.02 -5.07 -4.36
C ASN A 17 3.48 -6.34 -5.05
N ARG A 18 2.44 -6.96 -4.48
CA ARG A 18 1.86 -8.24 -4.91
C ARG A 18 2.93 -9.32 -5.06
N CYS A 19 3.81 -9.46 -4.05
CA CYS A 19 4.89 -10.46 -4.00
C CYS A 19 4.89 -11.22 -2.68
N CYS A 20 3.72 -11.75 -2.30
CA CYS A 20 3.55 -12.50 -1.06
C CYS A 20 3.54 -14.00 -1.31
N THR A 21 4.07 -14.74 -0.34
CA THR A 21 4.01 -16.20 -0.32
C THR A 21 3.39 -16.66 0.99
N VAL A 22 2.43 -17.57 0.89
CA VAL A 22 1.76 -18.19 2.04
C VAL A 22 2.34 -19.58 2.23
N TYR A 23 2.77 -19.84 3.46
CA TYR A 23 3.37 -21.10 3.87
C TYR A 23 2.50 -21.78 4.93
N ASP A 24 2.45 -23.10 4.87
CA ASP A 24 2.06 -23.89 6.03
C ASP A 24 3.14 -23.75 7.12
N ALA A 25 2.73 -23.34 8.33
CA ALA A 25 3.68 -22.97 9.39
C ALA A 25 4.45 -24.18 9.93
N MET A 26 3.87 -25.38 9.86
CA MET A 26 4.51 -26.61 10.38
C MET A 26 5.50 -27.19 9.38
N THR A 27 5.09 -27.33 8.13
CA THR A 27 5.85 -28.00 7.06
C THR A 27 6.74 -27.04 6.28
N ARG A 28 6.50 -25.72 6.40
CA ARG A 28 7.16 -24.66 5.61
C ARG A 28 6.94 -24.79 4.10
N GLU A 29 5.94 -25.56 3.68
CA GLU A 29 5.61 -25.69 2.27
C GLU A 29 4.81 -24.49 1.77
N VAL A 30 5.08 -24.05 0.54
CA VAL A 30 4.29 -23.02 -0.13
C VAL A 30 2.91 -23.58 -0.47
N VAL A 31 1.87 -22.96 0.06
CA VAL A 31 0.46 -23.33 -0.21
C VAL A 31 -0.22 -22.35 -1.15
N ALA A 32 0.22 -21.09 -1.17
CA ALA A 32 -0.22 -20.11 -2.15
C ALA A 32 0.85 -19.04 -2.40
N GLU A 33 0.82 -18.43 -3.58
CA GLU A 33 1.72 -17.36 -3.97
C GLU A 33 0.98 -16.27 -4.74
N ILE A 34 1.24 -15.02 -4.37
CA ILE A 34 0.69 -13.82 -5.00
C ILE A 34 1.80 -13.17 -5.81
N ARG A 35 1.54 -13.01 -7.11
CA ARG A 35 2.45 -12.34 -8.04
C ARG A 35 1.73 -11.22 -8.78
N ARG A 36 2.41 -10.10 -8.95
CA ARG A 36 1.98 -9.02 -9.84
C ARG A 36 1.81 -9.57 -11.27
N LYS A 37 0.68 -9.27 -11.91
CA LYS A 37 0.48 -9.63 -13.31
C LYS A 37 1.06 -8.54 -14.20
N VAL A 38 2.01 -8.92 -15.04
CA VAL A 38 2.61 -8.04 -16.05
C VAL A 38 2.01 -8.41 -17.41
N ASP A 39 1.66 -7.42 -18.21
CA ASP A 39 1.30 -7.64 -19.60
C ASP A 39 2.55 -8.12 -20.35
N ALA A 40 2.54 -9.36 -20.83
CA ALA A 40 3.68 -9.98 -21.48
C ALA A 40 4.06 -9.31 -22.82
N SER A 41 3.15 -8.57 -23.43
CA SER A 41 3.38 -7.88 -24.72
C SER A 41 3.94 -6.48 -24.55
N ALA A 42 3.55 -5.77 -23.49
CA ALA A 42 3.98 -4.39 -23.24
C ALA A 42 5.05 -4.28 -22.14
N ASN A 43 5.30 -5.36 -21.38
CA ASN A 43 6.08 -5.35 -20.14
C ASN A 43 5.61 -4.28 -19.13
N VAL A 44 4.33 -3.91 -19.23
CA VAL A 44 3.67 -2.94 -18.36
C VAL A 44 2.97 -3.72 -17.26
N VAL A 45 3.20 -3.28 -16.03
CA VAL A 45 2.46 -3.74 -14.87
C VAL A 45 1.00 -3.37 -15.07
N LEU A 46 0.11 -4.38 -15.10
CA LEU A 46 -1.33 -4.13 -15.09
C LEU A 46 -1.70 -3.45 -13.76
N GLY A 47 -2.82 -2.72 -13.73
CA GLY A 47 -3.25 -1.96 -12.56
C GLY A 47 -3.19 -2.78 -11.26
N LYS A 48 -3.13 -2.10 -10.11
CA LYS A 48 -2.90 -2.71 -8.78
C LYS A 48 -3.84 -3.88 -8.44
N ASP A 49 -5.03 -3.91 -9.04
CA ASP A 49 -6.06 -4.92 -8.86
C ASP A 49 -5.82 -6.20 -9.67
N VAL A 50 -4.85 -6.18 -10.58
CA VAL A 50 -4.54 -7.29 -11.47
C VAL A 50 -3.31 -8.04 -10.98
N PHE A 51 -3.55 -9.21 -10.41
CA PHE A 51 -2.52 -10.11 -9.90
C PHE A 51 -2.82 -11.56 -10.27
N SER A 52 -1.82 -12.41 -10.10
CA SER A 52 -1.92 -13.86 -10.22
C SER A 52 -1.84 -14.46 -8.83
N LEU A 53 -2.84 -15.26 -8.46
CA LEU A 53 -2.83 -16.08 -7.26
C LEU A 53 -2.60 -17.53 -7.69
N LEU A 54 -1.43 -18.08 -7.35
CA LEU A 54 -1.07 -19.47 -7.59
C LEU A 54 -1.37 -20.25 -6.32
N VAL A 55 -2.17 -21.31 -6.42
CA VAL A 55 -2.60 -22.12 -5.28
C VAL A 55 -2.10 -23.54 -5.45
N LYS A 56 -1.50 -24.11 -4.39
CA LYS A 56 -1.05 -25.51 -4.37
C LYS A 56 -2.26 -26.44 -4.56
N PRO A 57 -2.16 -27.49 -5.38
CA PRO A 57 -3.22 -28.48 -5.50
C PRO A 57 -3.62 -29.05 -4.13
N GLY A 58 -4.91 -29.04 -3.82
CA GLY A 58 -5.45 -29.46 -2.53
C GLY A 58 -5.60 -28.35 -1.49
N PHE A 59 -5.11 -27.13 -1.76
CA PHE A 59 -5.38 -25.96 -0.94
C PHE A 59 -6.64 -25.23 -1.42
N ASP A 60 -7.44 -24.71 -0.48
CA ASP A 60 -8.68 -24.02 -0.83
C ASP A 60 -8.41 -22.63 -1.43
N ALA A 61 -8.74 -22.49 -2.71
CA ALA A 61 -8.59 -21.24 -3.44
C ALA A 61 -9.49 -20.12 -2.88
N ALA A 62 -10.66 -20.44 -2.33
CA ALA A 62 -11.55 -19.45 -1.74
C ALA A 62 -10.95 -18.91 -0.43
N PHE A 63 -10.39 -19.78 0.42
CA PHE A 63 -9.64 -19.38 1.59
C PHE A 63 -8.42 -18.54 1.24
N ALA A 64 -7.62 -18.98 0.26
CA ALA A 64 -6.47 -18.22 -0.24
C ALA A 64 -6.87 -16.81 -0.69
N MET A 65 -7.96 -16.70 -1.46
CA MET A 65 -8.49 -15.41 -1.91
C MET A 65 -9.01 -14.56 -0.74
N GLY A 66 -9.62 -15.17 0.27
CA GLY A 66 -10.01 -14.49 1.50
C GLY A 66 -8.82 -13.84 2.21
N LEU A 67 -7.68 -14.54 2.29
CA LEU A 67 -6.43 -13.97 2.81
C LEU A 67 -5.97 -12.77 1.97
N VAL A 68 -6.04 -12.87 0.63
CA VAL A 68 -5.72 -11.75 -0.26
C VAL A 68 -6.57 -10.53 0.08
N LEU A 69 -7.88 -10.68 0.22
CA LEU A 69 -8.79 -9.56 0.51
C LEU A 69 -8.54 -8.92 1.88
N VAL A 70 -8.19 -9.72 2.88
CA VAL A 70 -7.84 -9.22 4.22
C VAL A 70 -6.52 -8.46 4.20
N LEU A 71 -5.50 -9.03 3.53
CA LEU A 71 -4.21 -8.37 3.36
C LEU A 71 -4.34 -7.06 2.56
N ASP A 72 -5.24 -7.02 1.58
CA ASP A 72 -5.54 -5.83 0.79
C ASP A 72 -6.09 -4.71 1.68
N GLN A 73 -7.11 -5.00 2.48
CA GLN A 73 -7.67 -4.04 3.44
C GLN A 73 -6.63 -3.51 4.44
N ILE A 74 -5.77 -4.38 4.96
CA ILE A 74 -4.73 -3.97 5.92
C ILE A 74 -3.64 -3.14 5.23
N SER A 75 -3.27 -3.52 4.01
CA SER A 75 -2.22 -2.84 3.23
C SER A 75 -2.65 -1.49 2.64
N GLU A 76 -3.94 -1.33 2.34
CA GLU A 76 -4.55 -0.09 1.86
C GLU A 76 -5.00 0.82 3.01
N GLY A 77 -5.35 0.26 4.16
CA GLY A 77 -5.83 1.01 5.33
C GLY A 77 -4.76 1.74 6.14
N LEU A 78 -3.46 1.42 6.00
CA LEU A 78 -2.40 2.14 6.72
C LEU A 78 -2.14 3.55 6.14
N VAL A 79 -2.59 3.82 4.92
CA VAL A 79 -2.22 5.03 4.18
C VAL A 79 -3.14 6.23 4.47
N GLU A 80 -4.37 6.02 4.96
CA GLU A 80 -5.29 7.12 5.29
C GLU A 80 -5.01 7.79 6.65
N VAL A 81 -4.39 7.10 7.62
CA VAL A 81 -4.26 7.64 8.99
C VAL A 81 -3.05 8.57 9.18
N LEU A 82 -2.04 8.51 8.30
CA LEU A 82 -0.79 9.27 8.48
C LEU A 82 -0.71 10.55 7.60
N SER A 83 -1.73 10.84 6.80
CA SER A 83 -1.72 11.99 5.88
C SER A 83 -2.54 13.19 6.36
N SER A 84 -2.97 13.26 7.62
CA SER A 84 -3.47 14.51 8.20
C SER A 84 -2.31 15.50 8.41
N GLY A 85 -1.79 16.04 7.30
CA GLY A 85 -0.98 17.23 7.27
C GLY A 85 -1.89 18.43 7.48
N GLU A 86 -1.92 18.96 8.70
CA GLU A 86 -2.43 20.31 8.93
C GLU A 86 -1.47 21.29 8.26
N SER A 87 -1.84 21.77 7.07
CA SER A 87 -1.24 22.94 6.44
C SER A 87 -2.28 24.05 6.42
N ASP A 88 -2.52 24.65 7.59
CA ASP A 88 -3.29 25.88 7.68
C ASP A 88 -2.46 27.01 7.05
N SER A 89 -2.78 27.35 5.81
CA SER A 89 -2.29 28.56 5.13
C SER A 89 -3.40 29.61 5.17
N SER A 90 -3.52 30.31 6.30
CA SER A 90 -4.30 31.55 6.32
C SER A 90 -3.46 32.69 5.75
N SER A 91 -3.70 32.96 4.48
CA SER A 91 -3.35 34.18 3.77
C SER A 91 -3.97 35.41 4.45
N ASN A 92 -3.18 36.44 4.75
CA ASN A 92 -3.71 37.79 4.98
C ASN A 92 -2.93 38.80 4.13
N GLY A 93 -3.55 39.22 3.03
CA GLY A 93 -3.60 40.59 2.48
C GLY A 93 -2.32 41.28 1.95
N PRO A 94 -2.40 42.07 0.86
CA PRO A 94 -1.32 42.97 0.45
C PRO A 94 -1.37 44.27 1.28
N ASP A 95 -0.24 44.69 1.85
CA ASP A 95 -0.07 46.03 2.47
C ASP A 95 0.53 47.00 1.44
N PRO A 96 -0.16 48.10 1.08
CA PRO A 96 0.39 49.17 0.28
C PRO A 96 0.51 50.46 1.10
N THR A 97 1.56 50.66 1.91
CA THR A 97 1.88 52.02 2.38
C THR A 97 3.34 52.25 2.80
N SER A 98 4.11 52.82 1.86
CA SER A 98 5.16 53.87 2.00
C SER A 98 6.29 53.77 3.05
N PRO A 99 7.55 53.91 2.60
CA PRO A 99 8.58 54.59 3.40
C PRO A 99 8.82 56.02 2.88
N VAL A 100 8.53 56.98 3.74
CA VAL A 100 9.06 58.35 3.71
C VAL A 100 10.58 58.30 3.90
N GLY A 101 11.36 58.93 3.01
CA GLY A 101 12.76 59.21 3.30
C GLY A 101 13.65 59.55 2.11
N ALA A 102 13.73 60.86 1.82
CA ALA A 102 14.89 61.65 1.34
C ALA A 102 15.78 61.11 0.19
N HIS A 103 15.97 61.92 -0.86
CA HIS A 103 17.24 62.65 -1.09
C HIS A 103 17.12 63.70 -2.21
N LEU A 104 18.06 64.63 -2.17
CA LEU A 104 18.22 65.93 -2.81
C LEU A 104 18.76 65.86 -4.26
N ASP A 105 18.88 67.05 -4.87
CA ASP A 105 19.65 67.44 -6.09
C ASP A 105 18.88 67.41 -7.43
N ALA A 106 19.02 68.35 -8.36
CA ALA A 106 19.56 69.71 -8.42
C ALA A 106 19.20 70.27 -9.82
N HIS A 107 19.33 71.60 -9.95
CA HIS A 107 19.41 72.40 -11.19
C HIS A 107 18.13 73.05 -11.77
#